data_AF-A0A6U0XHU4-F1
#
_entry.id   AF-A0A6U0XHU4-F1
#
_cell.length_a   1.000
_cell.length_b   1.000
_cell.length_c   1.000
_cell.angle_alpha   90.00
_cell.angle_beta   90.00
_cell.angle_gamma   90.00
#
_symmetry.space_group_name_H-M   'P 1'
#
loop_
_entity.id
_entity.type
_entity.pdbx_description
1 polymer ?
#
loop_
_entity_poly.entity_id
_entity_poly.type
_entity_poly.pdbx_seq_one_letter_code
_entity_poly.pdbx_strand_id
1 'polypeptide(L)'
;MSSEDSFNIQSTIDSVKKSVDDVIAQASSTFDSGVRTVSKSIFNGLNVAADVKNDASSELKVYAGEAEKYVSAGVEKYNELENIAVSQLKAGIKWSIDNPEISYSVLGVTTILALPATRWLLYRATIGRFQNAENIFNSNIAKLESVKSNSEKFALEITKLEERRISAEAEFKNSIAKLKATRDEFQRLASQVSKNQKAAASVVEELRGLKQFENSAQARSEAATKLSDLKKAASSISKSIYRINVKDI
;
A
#
# COMPACT_ATOMS: atom_id res chain seq x y z
N MET A 1 69.28 -11.24 21.54
CA MET A 1 68.11 -10.95 20.68
C MET A 1 67.08 -10.24 21.54
N SER A 2 67.06 -8.92 21.42
CA SER A 2 66.05 -8.01 21.98
C SER A 2 65.31 -7.40 20.78
N SER A 3 64.12 -6.82 21.02
CA SER A 3 63.09 -6.40 20.06
C SER A 3 62.01 -7.48 19.86
N GLU A 4 60.70 -7.26 19.93
CA GLU A 4 59.88 -6.05 19.91
C GLU A 4 58.43 -6.52 20.18
N ASP A 5 58.07 -6.86 21.42
CA ASP A 5 56.65 -7.01 21.78
C ASP A 5 56.25 -5.86 22.70
N SER A 6 56.45 -4.64 22.19
CA SER A 6 55.65 -3.51 22.65
C SER A 6 54.21 -3.79 22.23
N PHE A 7 53.50 -4.51 23.11
CA PHE A 7 52.06 -4.71 23.06
C PHE A 7 51.43 -3.37 22.65
N ASN A 8 50.92 -3.31 21.43
CA ASN A 8 50.54 -2.07 20.77
C ASN A 8 49.19 -1.59 21.33
N ILE A 9 49.21 -1.20 22.61
CA ILE A 9 48.09 -0.64 23.38
C ILE A 9 47.51 0.55 22.62
N GLN A 10 48.37 1.29 21.91
CA GLN A 10 47.96 2.40 21.05
C GLN A 10 46.99 1.95 19.95
N SER A 11 47.29 0.85 19.26
CA SER A 11 46.40 0.30 18.22
C SER A 11 45.05 -0.22 18.76
N THR A 12 45.02 -0.73 19.99
CA THR A 12 43.78 -1.17 20.66
C THR A 12 42.96 0.03 21.14
N ILE A 13 43.62 1.07 21.66
CA ILE A 13 42.97 2.34 22.02
C ILE A 13 42.41 3.03 20.78
N ASP A 14 43.14 3.01 19.67
CA ASP A 14 42.73 3.67 18.42
C ASP A 14 41.57 2.92 17.74
N SER A 15 41.51 1.58 17.84
CA SER A 15 40.38 0.79 17.33
C SER A 15 39.12 0.94 18.20
N VAL A 16 39.28 1.05 19.53
CA VAL A 16 38.16 1.36 20.44
C VAL A 16 37.66 2.78 20.23
N LYS A 17 38.55 3.78 20.11
CA LYS A 17 38.18 5.15 19.77
C LYS A 17 37.41 5.22 18.46
N LYS A 18 37.89 4.54 17.42
CA LYS A 18 37.21 4.48 16.13
C LYS A 18 35.83 3.82 16.22
N SER A 19 35.68 2.74 16.99
CA SER A 19 34.39 2.10 17.21
C SER A 19 33.43 2.99 18.02
N VAL A 20 33.95 3.80 18.94
CA VAL A 20 33.16 4.78 19.71
C VAL A 20 32.74 5.95 18.82
N ASP A 21 33.63 6.44 17.96
CA ASP A 21 33.33 7.50 17.00
C ASP A 21 32.29 7.03 15.96
N ASP A 22 32.37 5.79 15.49
CA ASP A 22 31.39 5.20 14.57
C ASP A 22 30.01 5.04 15.24
N VAL A 23 29.97 4.65 16.51
CA VAL A 23 28.73 4.56 17.30
C VAL A 23 28.15 5.95 17.59
N ILE A 24 28.98 6.94 17.89
CA ILE A 24 28.56 8.34 18.08
C ILE A 24 28.04 8.93 16.76
N ALA A 25 28.68 8.65 15.63
CA ALA A 25 28.24 9.09 14.31
C ALA A 25 26.90 8.42 13.90
N GLN A 26 26.74 7.13 14.21
CA GLN A 26 25.51 6.39 13.94
C GLN A 26 24.35 6.82 14.86
N ALA A 27 24.66 7.12 16.13
CA ALA A 27 23.70 7.69 17.07
C ALA A 27 23.29 9.12 16.67
N SER A 28 24.24 9.96 16.27
CA SER A 28 23.98 11.34 15.83
C SER A 28 23.16 11.38 14.54
N SER A 29 23.44 10.52 13.57
CA SER A 29 22.67 10.44 12.33
C SER A 29 21.25 9.89 12.52
N THR A 30 21.07 8.96 13.47
CA THR A 30 19.74 8.45 13.87
C THR A 30 18.96 9.50 14.65
N PHE A 31 19.63 10.26 15.52
CA PHE A 31 19.05 11.38 16.25
C PHE A 31 18.63 12.51 15.30
N ASP A 32 19.49 12.95 14.37
CA ASP A 32 19.16 13.97 13.37
C ASP A 32 18.03 13.53 12.43
N SER A 33 17.95 12.24 12.09
CA SER A 33 16.87 11.67 11.29
C SER A 33 15.54 11.64 12.08
N GLY A 34 15.61 11.33 13.37
CA GLY A 34 14.47 11.40 14.30
C GLY A 34 13.98 12.84 14.46
N VAL A 35 14.89 13.79 14.73
CA VAL A 35 14.60 15.22 14.87
C VAL A 35 14.04 15.81 13.57
N ARG A 36 14.56 15.44 12.40
CA ARG A 36 13.99 15.85 11.10
C ARG A 36 12.62 15.25 10.83
N THR A 37 12.37 14.01 11.26
CA THR A 37 11.07 13.35 11.09
C THR A 37 10.02 13.99 11.99
N VAL A 38 10.37 14.29 13.24
CA VAL A 38 9.53 15.02 14.19
C VAL A 38 9.33 16.47 13.75
N SER A 39 10.37 17.14 13.23
CA SER A 39 10.24 18.49 12.68
C SER A 39 9.32 18.50 11.46
N LYS A 40 9.45 17.53 10.53
CA LYS A 40 8.56 17.41 9.37
C LYS A 40 7.11 17.08 9.76
N SER A 41 6.88 16.26 10.78
CA SER A 41 5.52 15.95 11.24
C SER A 41 4.89 17.13 11.99
N ILE A 42 5.67 17.91 12.74
CA ILE A 42 5.20 19.15 13.38
C ILE A 42 4.90 20.24 12.33
N PHE A 43 5.79 20.45 11.34
CA PHE A 43 5.55 21.44 10.27
C PHE A 43 4.36 21.07 9.37
N ASN A 44 4.17 19.78 9.05
CA ASN A 44 3.00 19.33 8.28
C ASN A 44 1.72 19.37 9.12
N GLY A 45 1.79 19.03 10.42
CA GLY A 45 0.66 19.14 11.34
C GLY A 45 0.21 20.59 11.58
N LEU A 46 1.16 21.53 11.65
CA LEU A 46 0.90 22.96 11.79
C LEU A 46 0.30 23.58 10.52
N ASN A 47 0.76 23.18 9.33
CA ASN A 47 0.19 23.68 8.07
C ASN A 47 -1.24 23.16 7.82
N VAL A 48 -1.54 21.91 8.19
CA VAL A 48 -2.91 21.36 8.12
C VAL A 48 -3.83 22.01 9.16
N ALA A 49 -3.33 22.31 10.36
CA ALA A 49 -4.08 23.05 11.37
C ALA A 49 -4.29 24.54 11.01
N ALA A 50 -3.33 25.16 10.31
CA ALA A 50 -3.41 26.53 9.83
C ALA A 50 -4.40 26.69 8.65
N ASP A 51 -4.49 25.70 7.76
CA ASP A 51 -5.44 25.72 6.63
C ASP A 51 -6.90 25.53 7.11
N VAL A 52 -7.10 24.70 8.15
CA VAL A 52 -8.41 24.53 8.83
C VAL A 52 -8.82 25.78 9.63
N LYS A 53 -7.88 26.68 9.95
CA LYS A 53 -8.13 27.91 10.72
C LYS A 53 -8.89 28.98 9.92
N ASN A 54 -8.83 28.95 8.59
CA ASN A 54 -9.44 29.98 7.75
C ASN A 54 -10.90 29.71 7.39
N ASP A 55 -11.35 28.46 7.41
CA ASP A 55 -12.64 28.06 6.81
C ASP A 55 -13.72 27.57 7.78
N ALA A 56 -13.51 27.64 9.10
CA ALA A 56 -14.47 27.04 10.03
C ALA A 56 -14.78 27.89 11.28
N SER A 57 -16.08 27.90 11.59
CA SER A 57 -16.86 28.80 12.45
C SER A 57 -16.41 28.87 13.92
N SER A 58 -17.00 29.84 14.65
CA SER A 58 -16.75 30.19 16.05
C SER A 58 -16.78 29.05 17.07
N GLU A 59 -17.29 27.88 16.71
CA GLU A 59 -17.31 26.68 17.57
C GLU A 59 -15.95 25.97 17.61
N LEU A 60 -15.13 26.03 16.54
CA LEU A 60 -13.81 25.39 16.51
C LEU A 60 -12.73 26.12 17.29
N LYS A 61 -12.91 27.42 17.57
CA LYS A 61 -12.00 28.19 18.43
C LYS A 61 -12.06 27.71 19.89
N VAL A 62 -13.21 27.20 20.33
CA VAL A 62 -13.38 26.65 21.69
C VAL A 62 -12.66 25.30 21.80
N TYR A 63 -12.79 24.42 20.80
CA TYR A 63 -12.06 23.15 20.75
C TYR A 63 -10.55 23.30 20.51
N ALA A 64 -10.13 24.31 19.74
CA ALA A 64 -8.71 24.64 19.56
C ALA A 64 -8.07 25.15 20.86
N GLY A 65 -8.78 25.97 21.64
CA GLY A 65 -8.30 26.43 22.95
C GLY A 65 -8.23 25.33 24.00
N GLU A 66 -9.13 24.33 23.92
CA GLU A 66 -9.07 23.13 24.76
C GLU A 66 -7.88 22.24 24.38
N ALA A 67 -7.62 22.08 23.07
CA ALA A 67 -6.48 21.32 22.56
C ALA A 67 -5.13 21.97 22.92
N GLU A 68 -5.02 23.30 22.88
CA GLU A 68 -3.81 24.02 23.32
C GLU A 68 -3.48 23.75 24.80
N LYS A 69 -4.50 23.65 25.67
CA LYS A 69 -4.29 23.32 27.09
C LYS A 69 -3.75 21.91 27.31
N TYR A 70 -4.22 20.92 26.54
CA TYR A 70 -3.71 19.55 26.64
C TYR A 70 -2.29 19.42 26.08
N VAL A 71 -1.98 20.15 24.99
CA VAL A 71 -0.63 20.19 24.43
C VAL A 71 0.34 20.91 25.38
N SER A 72 -0.05 22.05 25.96
CA SER A 72 0.80 22.77 26.91
C SER A 72 1.00 22.00 28.22
N ALA A 73 -0.05 21.34 28.73
CA ALA A 73 0.07 20.47 29.91
C ALA A 73 0.95 19.23 29.63
N GLY A 74 0.88 18.68 28.40
CA GLY A 74 1.75 17.60 27.96
C GLY A 74 3.22 18.02 27.86
N VAL A 75 3.49 19.21 27.32
CA VAL A 75 4.86 19.78 27.24
C VAL A 75 5.42 20.08 28.63
N GLU A 76 4.60 20.62 29.54
CA GLU A 76 5.03 20.89 30.91
C GLU A 76 5.38 19.61 31.68
N LYS A 77 4.55 18.56 31.53
CA LYS A 77 4.84 17.24 32.11
C LYS A 77 6.03 16.54 31.47
N TYR A 78 6.25 16.73 30.17
CA TYR A 78 7.45 16.25 29.50
C TYR A 78 8.71 16.93 30.05
N ASN A 79 8.68 18.26 30.21
CA ASN A 79 9.79 19.03 30.76
C ASN A 79 10.07 18.68 32.23
N GLU A 80 9.04 18.37 33.02
CA GLU A 80 9.19 17.92 34.40
C GLU A 80 9.91 16.55 34.46
N LEU A 81 9.48 15.59 33.63
CA LEU A 81 10.11 14.28 33.54
C LEU A 81 11.52 14.34 32.96
N GLU A 82 11.75 15.19 31.97
CA GLU A 82 13.06 15.44 31.40
C GLU A 82 14.02 16.02 32.44
N ASN A 83 13.59 17.02 33.21
CA ASN A 83 14.42 17.59 34.27
C ASN A 83 14.73 16.57 35.38
N ILE A 84 13.77 15.71 35.75
CA ILE A 84 14.03 14.62 36.70
C ILE A 84 15.05 13.63 36.12
N ALA A 85 14.88 13.18 34.88
CA ALA A 85 15.79 12.25 34.23
C ALA A 85 17.21 12.83 34.08
N VAL A 86 17.32 14.09 33.63
CA VAL A 86 18.58 14.81 33.47
C VAL A 86 19.25 15.06 34.82
N SER A 87 18.47 15.35 35.88
CA SER A 87 19.01 15.51 37.23
C SER A 87 19.58 14.21 37.80
N GLN A 88 18.90 13.09 37.58
CA GLN A 88 19.36 11.75 38.00
C GLN A 88 20.59 11.31 37.20
N LEU A 89 20.63 11.61 35.90
CA LEU A 89 21.83 11.39 35.08
C LEU A 89 23.00 12.25 35.55
N LYS A 90 22.79 13.54 35.84
CA LYS A 90 23.83 14.42 36.39
C LYS A 90 24.31 13.94 37.76
N ALA A 91 23.41 13.45 38.61
CA ALA A 91 23.75 12.87 39.91
C ALA A 91 24.55 11.57 39.76
N GLY A 92 24.16 10.70 38.83
CA GLY A 92 24.89 9.47 38.50
C GLY A 92 26.28 9.77 37.91
N ILE A 93 26.39 10.74 37.01
CA ILE A 93 27.67 11.18 36.44
C ILE A 93 28.56 11.78 37.52
N LYS A 94 28.02 12.61 38.41
CA LYS A 94 28.76 13.19 39.54
C LYS A 94 29.25 12.09 40.49
N TRP A 95 28.38 11.14 40.85
CA TRP A 95 28.74 9.97 41.66
C TRP A 95 29.83 9.12 40.99
N SER A 96 29.80 9.02 39.66
CA SER A 96 30.79 8.28 38.90
C SER A 96 32.14 8.97 38.77
N ILE A 97 32.15 10.32 38.71
CA ILE A 97 33.36 11.13 38.79
C ILE A 97 33.99 11.02 40.19
N ASP A 98 33.16 10.96 41.23
CA ASP A 98 33.62 10.82 42.63
C ASP A 98 34.14 9.40 42.93
N ASN A 99 33.72 8.37 42.17
CA ASN A 99 34.12 6.98 42.36
C ASN A 99 34.56 6.31 41.03
N PRO A 100 35.73 6.68 40.49
CA PRO A 100 36.18 6.23 39.17
C PRO A 100 36.33 4.70 39.08
N GLU A 101 36.85 4.03 40.12
CA GLU A 101 37.14 2.59 40.08
C GLU A 101 35.89 1.72 39.98
N ILE A 102 34.83 2.07 40.72
CA ILE A 102 33.57 1.32 40.72
C ILE A 102 32.79 1.59 39.43
N SER A 103 32.86 2.82 38.93
CA SER A 103 32.09 3.28 37.77
C SER A 103 32.49 2.59 36.47
N TYR A 104 33.78 2.30 36.26
CA TYR A 104 34.21 1.56 35.06
C TYR A 104 33.64 0.14 35.01
N SER A 105 33.57 -0.56 36.15
CA SER A 105 33.01 -1.91 36.21
C SER A 105 31.50 -1.93 36.02
N VAL A 106 30.79 -0.97 36.63
CA VAL A 106 29.34 -0.82 36.49
C VAL A 106 28.97 -0.45 35.06
N LEU A 107 29.71 0.48 34.43
CA LEU A 107 29.52 0.83 33.02
C LEU A 107 29.81 -0.37 32.10
N GLY A 108 30.86 -1.16 32.37
CA GLY A 108 31.16 -2.36 31.58
C GLY A 108 30.02 -3.40 31.63
N VAL A 109 29.54 -3.73 32.82
CA VAL A 109 28.47 -4.73 33.01
C VAL A 109 27.14 -4.23 32.44
N THR A 110 26.80 -2.96 32.66
CA THR A 110 25.57 -2.36 32.11
C THR A 110 25.63 -2.27 30.59
N THR A 111 26.78 -1.95 30.00
CA THR A 111 26.97 -1.96 28.55
C THR A 111 26.80 -3.37 27.98
N ILE A 112 27.37 -4.39 28.62
CA ILE A 112 27.23 -5.79 28.20
C ILE A 112 25.78 -6.27 28.31
N LEU A 113 25.03 -5.86 29.33
CA LEU A 113 23.61 -6.19 29.49
C LEU A 113 22.68 -5.38 28.58
N ALA A 114 23.09 -4.17 28.19
CA ALA A 114 22.36 -3.33 27.23
C ALA A 114 22.48 -3.85 25.79
N LEU A 115 23.47 -4.68 25.48
CA LEU A 115 23.60 -5.31 24.17
C LEU A 115 22.38 -6.22 23.90
N PRO A 116 21.74 -6.12 22.72
CA PRO A 116 20.53 -6.89 22.41
C PRO A 116 20.77 -8.42 22.39
N ALA A 117 21.99 -8.85 22.07
CA ALA A 117 22.36 -10.26 21.98
C ALA A 117 22.39 -10.98 23.35
N THR A 118 22.91 -10.31 24.39
CA THR A 118 23.02 -10.89 25.74
C THR A 118 21.65 -11.01 26.39
N ARG A 119 20.77 -10.02 26.19
CA ARG A 119 19.37 -10.07 26.63
C ARG A 119 18.62 -11.24 26.01
N TRP A 120 18.78 -11.47 24.71
CA TRP A 120 18.12 -12.60 24.02
C TRP A 120 18.64 -13.97 24.49
N LEU A 121 19.96 -14.11 24.68
CA LEU A 121 20.58 -15.33 25.19
C LEU A 121 20.15 -15.65 26.62
N LEU A 122 20.13 -14.65 27.50
CA LEU A 122 19.69 -14.82 28.89
C LEU A 122 18.21 -15.21 28.95
N TYR A 123 17.36 -14.58 28.14
CA TYR A 123 15.94 -14.91 28.06
C TYR A 123 15.71 -16.35 27.59
N ARG A 124 16.42 -16.78 26.54
CA ARG A 124 16.32 -18.15 26.00
C ARG A 124 16.87 -19.19 26.97
N ALA A 125 17.97 -18.88 27.67
CA ALA A 125 18.61 -19.80 28.61
C ALA A 125 17.84 -19.96 29.93
N THR A 126 17.20 -18.91 30.42
CA THR A 126 16.49 -18.92 31.72
C THR A 126 15.02 -19.31 31.57
N ILE A 127 14.28 -18.72 30.64
CA ILE A 127 12.84 -18.97 30.49
C ILE A 127 12.55 -20.25 29.68
N GLY A 128 13.45 -20.63 28.78
CA GLY A 128 13.31 -21.86 27.98
C GLY A 128 13.30 -23.16 28.82
N ARG A 129 13.94 -23.17 30.00
CA ARG A 129 13.98 -24.35 30.89
C ARG A 129 12.74 -24.52 31.78
N PHE A 130 11.88 -23.51 31.90
CA PHE A 130 10.65 -23.60 32.71
C PHE A 130 9.40 -23.97 31.90
N GLN A 131 9.53 -24.24 30.59
CA GLN A 131 8.43 -24.79 29.81
C GLN A 131 8.28 -26.29 30.11
N ASN A 132 7.28 -26.63 30.93
CA ASN A 132 6.93 -28.01 31.25
C ASN A 132 6.63 -28.80 29.96
N ALA A 133 7.21 -30.00 29.79
CA ALA A 133 7.05 -30.82 28.59
C ALA A 133 5.56 -31.12 28.29
N GLU A 134 4.76 -31.21 29.35
CA GLU A 134 3.31 -31.39 29.30
C GLU A 134 2.56 -30.17 28.71
N ASN A 135 3.02 -28.94 28.98
CA ASN A 135 2.44 -27.73 28.37
C ASN A 135 2.75 -27.66 26.86
N ILE A 136 3.96 -28.07 26.46
CA ILE A 136 4.31 -28.15 25.05
C ILE A 136 3.44 -29.22 24.37
N PHE A 137 3.28 -30.40 24.98
CA PHE A 137 2.42 -31.46 24.46
C PHE A 137 0.96 -31.01 24.31
N ASN A 138 0.35 -30.45 25.37
CA ASN A 138 -1.02 -29.95 25.35
C ASN A 138 -1.22 -28.84 24.31
N SER A 139 -0.24 -27.95 24.14
CA SER A 139 -0.28 -26.91 23.10
C SER A 139 -0.23 -27.50 21.68
N ASN A 140 0.49 -28.61 21.47
CA ASN A 140 0.55 -29.27 20.18
C ASN A 140 -0.72 -30.07 19.88
N ILE A 141 -1.35 -30.68 20.88
CA ILE A 141 -2.66 -31.33 20.74
C ILE A 141 -3.73 -30.29 20.36
N ALA A 142 -3.77 -29.15 21.03
CA ALA A 142 -4.69 -28.06 20.69
C ALA A 142 -4.45 -27.52 19.26
N LYS A 143 -3.18 -27.41 18.84
CA LYS A 143 -2.83 -27.06 17.45
C LYS A 143 -3.28 -28.14 16.46
N LEU A 144 -3.11 -29.42 16.80
CA LEU A 144 -3.52 -30.53 15.94
C LEU A 144 -5.04 -30.56 15.75
N GLU A 145 -5.80 -30.31 16.81
CA GLU A 145 -7.26 -30.20 16.73
C GLU A 145 -7.69 -29.01 15.88
N SER A 146 -7.02 -27.86 16.03
CA SER A 146 -7.23 -26.71 15.16
C SER A 146 -6.91 -27.01 13.70
N VAL A 147 -5.80 -27.70 13.42
CA VAL A 147 -5.42 -28.14 12.07
C VAL A 147 -6.47 -29.07 11.48
N LYS A 148 -6.98 -30.03 12.27
CA LYS A 148 -8.04 -30.93 11.84
C LYS A 148 -9.32 -30.18 11.47
N SER A 149 -9.78 -29.29 12.35
CA SER A 149 -10.96 -28.46 12.09
C SER A 149 -10.79 -27.57 10.85
N ASN A 150 -9.59 -26.99 10.67
CA ASN A 150 -9.29 -26.18 9.49
C ASN A 150 -9.23 -27.02 8.22
N SER A 151 -8.69 -28.24 8.28
CA SER A 151 -8.66 -29.17 7.16
C SER A 151 -10.07 -29.53 6.69
N GLU A 152 -10.98 -29.80 7.61
CA GLU A 152 -12.39 -30.08 7.29
C GLU A 152 -13.07 -28.86 6.65
N LYS A 153 -12.83 -27.66 7.19
CA LYS A 153 -13.33 -26.40 6.60
C LYS A 153 -12.78 -26.16 5.20
N PHE A 154 -11.49 -26.41 4.98
CA PHE A 154 -10.88 -26.24 3.65
C PHE A 154 -11.44 -27.24 2.65
N ALA A 155 -11.69 -28.49 3.06
CA ALA A 155 -12.34 -29.46 2.18
C ALA A 155 -13.73 -28.99 1.72
N LEU A 156 -14.54 -28.44 2.63
CA LEU A 156 -15.86 -27.88 2.30
C LEU A 156 -15.78 -26.61 1.44
N GLU A 157 -14.79 -25.75 1.69
CA GLU A 157 -14.62 -24.54 0.88
C GLU A 157 -14.13 -24.90 -0.53
N ILE A 158 -13.27 -25.93 -0.67
CA ILE A 158 -12.83 -26.44 -1.98
C ILE A 158 -14.02 -26.96 -2.79
N THR A 159 -14.89 -27.79 -2.21
CA THR A 159 -16.05 -28.31 -2.95
C THR A 159 -16.99 -27.19 -3.40
N LYS A 160 -17.24 -26.22 -2.52
CA LYS A 160 -18.05 -25.03 -2.83
C LYS A 160 -17.42 -24.15 -3.91
N LEU A 161 -16.11 -23.97 -3.90
CA LEU A 161 -15.40 -23.22 -4.93
C LEU A 161 -15.42 -23.95 -6.27
N GLU A 162 -15.32 -25.28 -6.26
CA GLU A 162 -15.41 -26.08 -7.49
C GLU A 162 -16.81 -26.02 -8.10
N GLU A 163 -17.87 -26.11 -7.29
CA GLU A 163 -19.25 -25.91 -7.77
C GLU A 163 -19.45 -24.52 -8.39
N ARG A 164 -18.92 -23.47 -7.74
CA ARG A 164 -18.95 -22.10 -8.28
C ARG A 164 -18.19 -21.99 -9.59
N ARG A 165 -17.03 -22.63 -9.70
CA ARG A 165 -16.22 -22.69 -10.93
C ARG A 165 -17.00 -23.36 -12.06
N ILE A 166 -17.61 -24.52 -11.81
CA ILE A 166 -18.38 -25.28 -12.81
C ILE A 166 -19.57 -24.43 -13.30
N SER A 167 -20.29 -23.78 -12.38
CA SER A 167 -21.41 -22.89 -12.73
C SER A 167 -20.93 -21.71 -13.60
N ALA A 168 -19.84 -21.05 -13.20
CA ALA A 168 -19.26 -19.95 -13.96
C ALA A 168 -18.76 -20.38 -15.34
N GLU A 169 -18.18 -21.58 -15.47
CA GLU A 169 -17.74 -22.13 -16.75
C GLU A 169 -18.92 -22.39 -17.70
N ALA A 170 -20.03 -22.93 -17.17
CA ALA A 170 -21.25 -23.14 -17.94
C ALA A 170 -21.85 -21.81 -18.42
N GLU A 171 -21.94 -20.80 -17.55
CA GLU A 171 -22.41 -19.46 -17.90
C GLU A 171 -21.50 -18.78 -18.94
N PHE A 172 -20.19 -18.94 -18.80
CA PHE A 172 -19.20 -18.40 -19.73
C PHE A 172 -19.33 -19.01 -21.12
N LYS A 173 -19.44 -20.35 -21.22
CA LYS A 173 -19.69 -21.05 -22.50
C LYS A 173 -20.98 -20.58 -23.17
N ASN A 174 -22.06 -20.44 -22.39
CA ASN A 174 -23.33 -19.92 -22.88
C ASN A 174 -23.21 -18.46 -23.36
N SER A 175 -22.43 -17.64 -22.66
CA SER A 175 -22.20 -16.24 -23.01
C SER A 175 -21.40 -16.10 -24.30
N ILE A 176 -20.35 -16.91 -24.51
CA ILE A 176 -19.61 -16.98 -25.76
C ILE A 176 -20.53 -17.40 -26.91
N ALA A 177 -21.36 -18.42 -26.71
CA ALA A 177 -22.31 -18.86 -27.73
C ALA A 177 -23.29 -17.73 -28.14
N LYS A 178 -23.79 -16.96 -27.17
CA LYS A 178 -24.63 -15.77 -27.41
C LYS A 178 -23.88 -14.69 -28.18
N LEU A 179 -22.63 -14.39 -27.81
CA LEU A 179 -21.80 -13.40 -28.52
C LEU A 179 -21.56 -13.80 -29.99
N LYS A 180 -21.29 -15.08 -30.25
CA LYS A 180 -21.14 -15.61 -31.61
C LYS A 180 -22.43 -15.49 -32.42
N ALA A 181 -23.57 -15.86 -31.85
CA ALA A 181 -24.87 -15.68 -32.50
C ALA A 181 -25.15 -14.20 -32.83
N THR A 182 -24.92 -13.29 -31.88
CA THR A 182 -25.06 -11.84 -32.10
C THR A 182 -24.10 -11.32 -33.17
N ARG A 183 -22.87 -11.83 -33.25
CA ARG A 183 -21.93 -11.48 -34.32
C ARG A 183 -22.47 -11.89 -35.69
N ASP A 184 -23.00 -13.10 -35.80
CA ASP A 184 -23.54 -13.60 -37.07
C ASP A 184 -24.78 -12.79 -37.50
N GLU A 185 -25.62 -12.36 -36.54
CA GLU A 185 -26.70 -11.41 -36.78
C GLU A 185 -26.19 -10.05 -37.27
N PHE A 186 -25.12 -9.51 -36.66
CA PHE A 186 -24.49 -8.27 -37.14
C PHE A 186 -23.91 -8.42 -38.55
N GLN A 187 -23.31 -9.56 -38.89
CA GLN A 187 -22.81 -9.83 -40.24
C GLN A 187 -23.95 -9.89 -41.27
N ARG A 188 -25.07 -10.52 -40.92
CA ARG A 188 -26.28 -10.54 -41.75
C ARG A 188 -26.82 -9.13 -41.95
N LEU A 189 -26.92 -8.35 -40.87
CA LEU A 189 -27.39 -6.96 -40.91
C LEU A 189 -26.44 -6.08 -41.73
N ALA A 190 -25.12 -6.23 -41.59
CA ALA A 190 -24.12 -5.52 -42.39
C ALA A 190 -24.32 -5.78 -43.90
N SER A 191 -24.59 -7.03 -44.27
CA SER A 191 -24.86 -7.41 -45.67
C SER A 191 -26.14 -6.75 -46.21
N GLN A 192 -27.21 -6.70 -45.39
CA GLN A 192 -28.45 -6.02 -45.77
C GLN A 192 -28.28 -4.50 -45.88
N VAL A 193 -27.60 -3.88 -44.91
CA VAL A 193 -27.28 -2.45 -44.93
C VAL A 193 -26.43 -2.09 -46.14
N SER A 194 -25.44 -2.92 -46.50
CA SER A 194 -24.61 -2.72 -47.70
C SER A 194 -25.44 -2.75 -49.00
N LYS A 195 -26.39 -3.69 -49.11
CA LYS A 195 -27.34 -3.73 -50.24
C LYS A 195 -28.21 -2.46 -50.30
N ASN A 196 -28.77 -2.04 -49.16
CA ASN A 196 -29.60 -0.84 -49.09
C ASN A 196 -28.80 0.44 -49.34
N GLN A 197 -27.52 0.49 -48.93
CA GLN A 197 -26.62 1.60 -49.22
C GLN A 197 -26.39 1.74 -50.72
N LYS A 198 -26.18 0.61 -51.43
CA LYS A 198 -26.05 0.62 -52.91
C LYS A 198 -27.35 1.08 -53.58
N ALA A 199 -28.50 0.58 -53.13
CA ALA A 199 -29.80 1.00 -53.66
C ALA A 199 -30.06 2.50 -53.43
N ALA A 200 -29.82 3.01 -52.22
CA ALA A 200 -29.98 4.44 -51.92
C ALA A 200 -28.99 5.31 -52.71
N ALA A 201 -27.76 4.85 -52.94
CA ALA A 201 -26.82 5.54 -53.80
C ALA A 201 -27.30 5.59 -55.27
N SER A 202 -27.88 4.51 -55.78
CA SER A 202 -28.50 4.47 -57.12
C SER A 202 -29.63 5.49 -57.23
N VAL A 203 -30.54 5.52 -56.25
CA VAL A 203 -31.67 6.48 -56.21
C VAL A 203 -31.18 7.93 -56.22
N VAL A 204 -30.14 8.25 -55.44
CA VAL A 204 -29.54 9.60 -55.44
C VAL A 204 -28.97 9.97 -56.81
N GLU A 205 -28.36 9.02 -57.52
CA GLU A 205 -27.78 9.25 -58.84
C GLU A 205 -28.84 9.36 -59.94
N GLU A 206 -29.87 8.51 -59.90
CA GLU A 206 -31.01 8.57 -60.83
C GLU A 206 -31.77 9.89 -60.68
N LEU A 207 -32.06 10.32 -59.45
CA LEU A 207 -32.70 11.62 -59.17
C LEU A 207 -31.82 12.82 -59.56
N ARG A 208 -30.49 12.66 -59.59
CA ARG A 208 -29.57 13.70 -60.09
C ARG A 208 -29.72 13.91 -61.60
N GLY A 209 -30.04 12.87 -62.35
CA GLY A 209 -30.32 12.95 -63.79
C GLY A 209 -31.67 13.60 -64.13
N LEU A 210 -32.64 13.51 -63.22
CA LEU A 210 -34.03 13.95 -63.43
C LEU A 210 -34.30 15.39 -62.98
N LYS A 211 -33.46 16.35 -63.43
CA LYS A 211 -33.54 17.78 -63.06
C LYS A 211 -34.83 18.51 -63.48
N GLN A 212 -35.67 17.86 -64.30
CA GLN A 212 -36.83 18.47 -64.95
C GLN A 212 -38.10 18.43 -64.06
N PHE A 213 -38.08 17.67 -62.97
CA PHE A 213 -39.23 17.52 -62.06
C PHE A 213 -39.01 18.36 -60.78
N GLU A 214 -39.99 19.18 -60.38
CA GLU A 214 -39.88 20.07 -59.20
C GLU A 214 -39.61 19.32 -57.89
N ASN A 215 -40.20 18.13 -57.71
CA ASN A 215 -40.04 17.32 -56.50
C ASN A 215 -38.70 16.55 -56.44
N SER A 216 -37.90 16.58 -57.51
CA SER A 216 -36.65 15.81 -57.60
C SER A 216 -35.59 16.29 -56.60
N ALA A 217 -35.52 17.59 -56.34
CA ALA A 217 -34.57 18.18 -55.40
C ALA A 217 -34.84 17.75 -53.96
N GLN A 218 -36.11 17.75 -53.54
CA GLN A 218 -36.53 17.32 -52.21
C GLN A 218 -36.31 15.82 -52.02
N ALA A 219 -36.75 14.99 -52.97
CA ALA A 219 -36.56 13.54 -52.93
C ALA A 219 -35.07 13.17 -52.89
N ARG A 220 -34.21 13.92 -53.60
CA ARG A 220 -32.76 13.71 -53.58
C ARG A 220 -32.13 14.07 -52.24
N SER A 221 -32.56 15.16 -51.61
CA SER A 221 -32.11 15.53 -50.25
C SER A 221 -32.49 14.45 -49.24
N GLU A 222 -33.70 13.93 -49.32
CA GLU A 222 -34.17 12.85 -48.45
C GLU A 222 -33.37 11.55 -48.68
N ALA A 223 -33.22 11.13 -49.94
CA ALA A 223 -32.43 9.94 -50.29
C ALA A 223 -30.96 10.07 -49.86
N ALA A 224 -30.35 11.26 -50.01
CA ALA A 224 -29.00 11.53 -49.55
C ALA A 224 -28.86 11.46 -48.03
N THR A 225 -29.88 11.93 -47.30
CA THR A 225 -29.94 11.84 -45.84
C THR A 225 -30.01 10.37 -45.40
N LYS A 226 -30.92 9.58 -45.99
CA LYS A 226 -31.02 8.13 -45.70
C LYS A 226 -29.74 7.37 -46.05
N LEU A 227 -29.07 7.74 -47.15
CA LEU A 227 -27.77 7.18 -47.51
C LEU A 227 -26.69 7.49 -46.46
N SER A 228 -26.66 8.71 -45.94
CA SER A 228 -25.76 9.11 -44.85
C SER A 228 -26.02 8.30 -43.58
N ASP A 229 -27.30 8.12 -43.21
CA ASP A 229 -27.69 7.33 -42.04
C ASP A 229 -27.29 5.85 -42.19
N LEU A 230 -27.47 5.27 -43.38
CA LEU A 230 -27.03 3.90 -43.69
C LEU A 230 -25.51 3.74 -43.57
N LYS A 231 -24.73 4.73 -44.02
CA LYS A 231 -23.25 4.71 -43.85
C LYS A 231 -22.85 4.77 -42.38
N LYS A 232 -23.52 5.59 -41.56
CA LYS A 232 -23.30 5.64 -40.11
C LYS A 232 -23.65 4.31 -39.45
N ALA A 233 -24.79 3.72 -39.81
CA ALA A 233 -25.19 2.41 -39.33
C ALA A 233 -24.17 1.32 -39.70
N ALA A 234 -23.69 1.30 -40.95
CA ALA A 234 -22.65 0.37 -41.40
C ALA A 234 -21.36 0.51 -40.58
N SER A 235 -20.87 1.74 -40.36
CA SER A 235 -19.69 1.99 -39.53
C SER A 235 -19.88 1.50 -38.09
N SER A 236 -21.06 1.74 -37.51
CA SER A 236 -21.39 1.28 -36.15
C SER A 236 -21.42 -0.25 -36.06
N ILE A 237 -22.01 -0.93 -37.05
CA ILE A 237 -22.06 -2.39 -37.11
C ILE A 237 -20.64 -2.97 -37.23
N SER A 238 -19.79 -2.41 -38.10
CA SER A 238 -18.39 -2.85 -38.23
C SER A 238 -17.60 -2.69 -36.92
N LYS A 239 -17.83 -1.59 -36.18
CA LYS A 239 -17.23 -1.40 -34.85
C LYS A 239 -17.72 -2.45 -33.85
N SER A 240 -19.01 -2.78 -33.86
CA SER A 240 -19.57 -3.82 -32.98
C SER A 240 -19.00 -5.21 -33.30
N ILE A 241 -18.90 -5.58 -34.58
CA ILE A 241 -18.27 -6.83 -35.01
C ILE A 241 -16.81 -6.90 -34.56
N TYR A 242 -16.05 -5.82 -34.77
CA TYR A 242 -14.66 -5.74 -34.32
C TYR A 242 -14.53 -5.91 -32.80
N ARG A 243 -15.38 -5.26 -32.01
CA ARG A 243 -15.39 -5.40 -30.55
C ARG A 243 -15.70 -6.82 -30.09
N ILE A 244 -16.57 -7.54 -30.79
CA ILE A 244 -16.84 -8.95 -30.48
C ILE A 244 -15.63 -9.81 -30.84
N ASN A 245 -15.04 -9.62 -32.02
CA ASN A 245 -13.85 -10.38 -32.45
C ASN A 245 -12.63 -10.15 -31.54
N VAL A 246 -12.43 -8.95 -30.99
CA VAL A 246 -11.33 -8.68 -30.05
C VAL A 246 -11.58 -9.31 -28.67
N LYS A 247 -12.85 -9.51 -28.30
CA LYS A 247 -13.24 -10.14 -27.03
C LYS A 247 -13.37 -11.66 -27.10
N ASP A 248 -13.54 -12.22 -28.30
CA ASP A 248 -13.23 -13.63 -28.58
C ASP A 248 -11.71 -13.80 -28.41
N ILE A 249 -11.26 -14.06 -27.17
CA ILE A 249 -9.94 -14.63 -26.88
C ILE A 249 -9.93 -16.07 -27.41
#